data_AF-A0A7S2NEP9-F1
#
_entry.id   AF-A0A7S2NEP9-F1
#
_cell.length_a   1.000
_cell.length_b   1.000
_cell.length_c   1.000
_cell.angle_alpha   90.00
_cell.angle_beta   90.00
_cell.angle_gamma   90.00
#
_symmetry.space_group_name_H-M   'P 1'
#
loop_
_entity.id
_entity.type
_entity.pdbx_description
1 polymer ?
#
loop_
_entity_poly.entity_id
_entity_poly.type
_entity_poly.pdbx_seq_one_letter_code
_entity_poly.pdbx_strand_id
1 'polypeptide(L)'
;LKRWLANCRIPLLIPTFRGAMAMPAVARSALFVAVLLSAVPSAQGSAFRGSGAAVATGHMRVEDLRAAMLDELMTALGSSNRVTEGRLESIEEVLRPMFRALHKNEYGNLDHSGVRYALHRLFVARHAMFIKGLEPGGSGWSGTSPTEVLDDRVPAYVQNLFEQRLDGRGLGMHEVAILAATLEHLVHDEATARLKVAYEINDVPQNGVMSDQRAEQVIDTYMVLFLLGVNTTSVRNETIQSHHKNIQNIYPSWPDSQKFTRTVQKEVIKANAADKAFGHGILSFNATSTVVEEIMERYGRWQDVECKSLKDALTKLEDKGSGRVPLKNFYGSAQGGAWQFTESVAYLRDLGALDESSPQRQSVIIPNYINSPSNCVAS
;
A
#
# COMPACT_ATOMS: atom_id res chain seq x y z
N LEU A 1 -19.82 -4.52 -27.28
CA LEU A 1 -18.58 -3.76 -27.02
C LEU A 1 -17.84 -3.29 -28.29
N LYS A 2 -18.55 -2.92 -29.36
CA LYS A 2 -18.06 -2.15 -30.51
C LYS A 2 -19.23 -1.29 -30.99
N ARG A 3 -19.03 0.03 -31.08
CA ARG A 3 -20.00 1.14 -31.28
C ARG A 3 -20.34 1.90 -30.01
N TRP A 4 -19.49 2.84 -29.58
CA TRP A 4 -19.89 4.03 -28.79
C TRP A 4 -18.78 5.11 -28.74
N LEU A 5 -18.00 5.28 -29.82
CA LEU A 5 -17.06 6.41 -29.95
C LEU A 5 -17.09 6.94 -31.39
N ALA A 6 -18.09 7.77 -31.67
CA ALA A 6 -18.10 8.68 -32.82
C ALA A 6 -18.98 9.87 -32.46
N ASN A 7 -18.37 10.98 -32.03
CA ASN A 7 -18.71 12.36 -32.38
C ASN A 7 -18.13 13.33 -31.36
N CYS A 8 -16.97 13.91 -31.70
CA CYS A 8 -16.70 15.35 -31.58
C CYS A 8 -15.38 15.66 -32.30
N ARG A 9 -15.47 16.19 -33.52
CA ARG A 9 -14.41 16.94 -34.22
C ARG A 9 -14.64 18.43 -33.90
N ILE A 10 -13.63 19.31 -33.81
CA ILE A 10 -13.02 20.16 -34.87
C ILE A 10 -12.28 21.30 -34.07
N PRO A 11 -11.24 22.06 -34.53
CA PRO A 11 -10.16 21.82 -35.50
C PRO A 11 -8.75 22.18 -34.94
N LEU A 12 -7.69 21.76 -35.61
CA LEU A 12 -6.36 22.38 -35.52
C LEU A 12 -5.94 22.81 -36.93
N LEU A 13 -5.64 24.11 -37.06
CA LEU A 13 -5.19 24.78 -38.27
C LEU A 13 -3.74 24.40 -38.61
N ILE A 14 -3.52 24.01 -39.86
CA ILE A 14 -2.22 23.87 -40.52
C ILE A 14 -1.93 25.19 -41.25
N PRO A 15 -0.65 25.57 -41.42
CA PRO A 15 -0.23 25.96 -42.75
C PRO A 15 0.97 25.12 -43.24
N THR A 16 0.82 24.73 -44.49
CA THR A 16 1.71 24.01 -45.37
C THR A 16 2.90 24.85 -45.81
N PHE A 17 4.07 24.25 -46.00
CA PHE A 17 4.98 24.66 -47.08
C PHE A 17 5.64 23.43 -47.74
N ARG A 18 5.45 23.34 -49.06
CA ARG A 18 6.10 22.42 -50.00
C ARG A 18 7.48 22.96 -50.38
N GLY A 19 8.43 22.06 -50.64
CA GLY A 19 9.65 22.36 -51.40
C GLY A 19 10.45 21.08 -51.66
N ALA A 20 10.56 20.70 -52.92
CA ALA A 20 11.08 19.40 -53.38
C ALA A 20 12.49 19.50 -53.99
N MET A 21 13.16 18.35 -54.04
CA MET A 21 14.22 17.90 -54.97
C MET A 21 15.62 18.56 -54.93
N ALA A 22 16.64 17.73 -54.74
CA ALA A 22 17.57 17.24 -55.79
C ALA A 22 19.01 17.05 -55.25
N MET A 23 19.56 15.84 -55.43
CA MET A 23 21.00 15.55 -55.40
C MET A 23 21.70 16.16 -56.64
N PRO A 24 23.03 16.31 -56.62
CA PRO A 24 23.85 15.27 -57.26
C PRO A 24 25.16 14.92 -56.53
N ALA A 25 25.67 13.74 -56.88
CA ALA A 25 26.99 13.22 -56.53
C ALA A 25 28.10 13.77 -57.46
N VAL A 26 29.31 13.97 -56.93
CA VAL A 26 30.57 13.93 -57.70
C VAL A 26 31.68 13.33 -56.83
N ALA A 27 32.52 12.52 -57.46
CA ALA A 27 33.52 11.65 -56.86
C ALA A 27 34.98 12.14 -57.07
N ARG A 28 35.88 11.55 -56.26
CA ARG A 28 37.33 11.28 -56.46
C ARG A 28 38.36 12.40 -56.21
N SER A 29 39.26 12.13 -55.23
CA SER A 29 40.73 11.92 -55.39
C SER A 29 41.40 12.15 -54.02
N ALA A 30 41.88 11.12 -53.31
CA ALA A 30 43.19 10.46 -53.39
C ALA A 30 44.36 11.24 -52.73
N LEU A 31 44.89 10.62 -51.66
CA LEU A 31 46.22 10.72 -51.02
C LEU A 31 46.72 12.06 -50.45
N PHE A 32 46.91 12.09 -49.13
CA PHE A 32 48.20 12.45 -48.51
C PHE A 32 48.41 11.64 -47.22
N VAL A 33 49.52 10.91 -47.16
CA VAL A 33 50.05 10.18 -46.00
C VAL A 33 51.03 11.11 -45.29
N ALA A 34 50.93 11.26 -43.97
CA ALA A 34 52.06 11.21 -43.03
C ALA A 34 51.69 11.66 -41.59
N VAL A 35 51.87 10.73 -40.66
CA VAL A 35 52.53 10.90 -39.35
C VAL A 35 51.94 11.92 -38.37
N LEU A 36 51.24 11.41 -37.35
CA LEU A 36 51.45 11.81 -35.95
C LEU A 36 51.26 10.59 -35.03
N LEU A 37 52.38 10.02 -34.58
CA LEU A 37 52.43 9.16 -33.39
C LEU A 37 52.20 10.04 -32.15
N SER A 38 51.10 9.83 -31.44
CA SER A 38 50.99 10.19 -30.03
C SER A 38 49.95 9.31 -29.34
N ALA A 39 50.46 8.43 -28.47
CA ALA A 39 49.84 7.77 -27.33
C ALA A 39 48.29 7.64 -27.31
N VAL A 40 47.80 6.47 -27.72
CA VAL A 40 46.48 5.98 -27.33
C VAL A 40 46.62 5.25 -26.00
N PRO A 41 45.98 5.67 -24.89
CA PRO A 41 45.80 4.79 -23.75
C PRO A 41 44.89 3.66 -24.23
N SER A 42 45.37 2.42 -24.11
CA SER A 42 44.59 1.22 -24.36
C SER A 42 43.38 1.26 -23.43
N ALA A 43 42.22 1.60 -23.96
CA ALA A 43 40.96 1.39 -23.28
C ALA A 43 40.81 -0.13 -23.08
N GLN A 44 41.20 -0.60 -21.90
CA GLN A 44 40.90 -1.95 -21.46
C GLN A 44 39.38 -2.08 -21.33
N GLY A 45 38.76 -2.64 -22.35
CA GLY A 45 37.40 -3.15 -22.33
C GLY A 45 37.31 -4.40 -21.44
N SER A 46 37.56 -4.24 -20.15
CA SER A 46 37.39 -5.27 -19.11
C SER A 46 36.57 -4.72 -17.94
N ALA A 47 35.39 -4.19 -18.27
CA ALA A 47 34.35 -3.83 -17.31
C ALA A 47 32.99 -4.43 -17.75
N PHE A 48 33.00 -5.69 -18.19
CA PHE A 48 31.79 -6.52 -18.33
C PHE A 48 32.14 -8.01 -18.41
N ARG A 49 32.80 -8.52 -17.37
CA ARG A 49 32.80 -9.94 -17.01
C ARG A 49 32.89 -9.98 -15.51
N GLY A 50 31.82 -10.43 -14.87
CA GLY A 50 31.78 -10.65 -13.43
C GLY A 50 33.01 -11.43 -13.03
N SER A 51 33.85 -10.82 -12.19
CA SER A 51 34.70 -11.56 -11.29
C SER A 51 33.74 -12.33 -10.38
N GLY A 52 33.36 -13.52 -10.83
CA GLY A 52 32.90 -14.55 -9.92
C GLY A 52 34.02 -14.74 -8.92
N ALA A 53 33.90 -14.10 -7.76
CA ALA A 53 34.40 -14.71 -6.57
C ALA A 53 33.79 -16.10 -6.60
N ALA A 54 34.62 -17.11 -6.83
CA ALA A 54 34.28 -18.46 -6.44
C ALA A 54 34.00 -18.36 -4.95
N VAL A 55 32.74 -18.15 -4.60
CA VAL A 55 32.23 -18.34 -3.26
C VAL A 55 32.49 -19.81 -3.04
N ALA A 56 33.60 -20.11 -2.36
CA ALA A 56 33.82 -21.39 -1.76
C ALA A 56 32.51 -21.69 -1.03
N THR A 57 31.84 -22.77 -1.44
CA THR A 57 30.63 -23.29 -0.82
C THR A 57 30.98 -23.87 0.56
N GLY A 58 31.54 -23.01 1.42
CA GLY A 58 31.49 -23.17 2.86
C GLY A 58 30.03 -23.08 3.25
N HIS A 59 29.61 -23.96 4.15
CA HIS A 59 28.28 -23.91 4.75
C HIS A 59 28.13 -22.54 5.43
N MET A 60 27.52 -21.57 4.73
CA MET A 60 27.10 -20.32 5.33
C MET A 60 26.15 -20.68 6.47
N ARG A 61 26.43 -20.20 7.69
CA ARG A 61 25.52 -20.42 8.80
C ARG A 61 24.23 -19.68 8.48
N VAL A 62 23.11 -20.17 8.98
CA VAL A 62 21.80 -19.54 8.74
C VAL A 62 21.81 -18.08 9.24
N GLU A 63 22.58 -17.83 10.28
CA GLU A 63 22.82 -16.53 10.91
C GLU A 63 23.58 -15.57 10.00
N ASP A 64 24.58 -16.08 9.24
CA ASP A 64 25.33 -15.27 8.27
C ASP A 64 24.43 -14.87 7.10
N LEU A 65 23.53 -15.76 6.68
CA LEU A 65 22.54 -15.49 5.64
C LEU A 65 21.50 -14.43 6.10
N ARG A 66 21.05 -14.51 7.36
CA ARG A 66 20.12 -13.54 7.95
C ARG A 66 20.74 -12.15 8.05
N ALA A 67 22.00 -12.07 8.47
CA ALA A 67 22.72 -10.81 8.56
C ALA A 67 22.90 -10.17 7.17
N ALA A 68 23.28 -10.95 6.16
CA ALA A 68 23.40 -10.48 4.78
C ALA A 68 22.05 -10.00 4.21
N MET A 69 20.96 -10.74 4.49
CA MET A 69 19.62 -10.37 4.06
C MET A 69 19.14 -9.06 4.70
N LEU A 70 19.43 -8.86 6.00
CA LEU A 70 19.10 -7.61 6.69
C LEU A 70 19.91 -6.43 6.12
N ASP A 71 21.19 -6.62 5.82
CA ASP A 71 22.07 -5.58 5.24
C ASP A 71 21.60 -5.18 3.82
N GLU A 72 21.29 -6.16 2.97
CA GLU A 72 20.73 -5.90 1.63
C GLU A 72 19.38 -5.17 1.71
N LEU A 73 18.52 -5.57 2.65
CA LEU A 73 17.24 -4.90 2.88
C LEU A 73 17.44 -3.45 3.36
N MET A 74 18.26 -3.23 4.38
CA MET A 74 18.52 -1.87 4.90
C MET A 74 19.10 -0.96 3.83
N THR A 75 19.96 -1.50 2.96
CA THR A 75 20.49 -0.80 1.79
C THR A 75 19.39 -0.45 0.80
N ALA A 76 18.48 -1.39 0.49
CA ALA A 76 17.37 -1.19 -0.43
C ALA A 76 16.36 -0.15 0.06
N LEU A 77 16.08 -0.14 1.36
CA LEU A 77 15.17 0.79 2.03
C LEU A 77 15.79 2.18 2.23
N GLY A 78 17.10 2.33 2.00
CA GLY A 78 17.81 3.60 2.05
C GLY A 78 18.01 4.15 3.47
N SER A 79 18.52 5.37 3.56
CA SER A 79 18.91 6.01 4.84
C SER A 79 17.73 6.40 5.73
N SER A 80 16.50 6.35 5.22
CA SER A 80 15.25 6.60 5.95
C SER A 80 14.61 5.32 6.46
N ASN A 81 15.27 4.17 6.33
CA ASN A 81 14.72 2.90 6.80
C ASN A 81 14.43 2.97 8.32
N ARG A 82 13.29 2.40 8.71
CA ARG A 82 12.84 2.36 10.11
C ARG A 82 13.00 0.97 10.73
N VAL A 83 13.75 0.09 10.07
CA VAL A 83 14.02 -1.27 10.52
C VAL A 83 15.19 -1.20 11.50
N THR A 84 14.88 -1.19 12.79
CA THR A 84 15.87 -1.13 13.88
C THR A 84 15.78 -2.39 14.73
N GLU A 85 16.88 -2.77 15.40
CA GLU A 85 16.89 -3.95 16.27
C GLU A 85 15.79 -3.91 17.34
N GLY A 86 15.63 -2.78 18.03
CA GLY A 86 14.56 -2.64 19.03
C GLY A 86 13.15 -2.77 18.43
N ARG A 87 12.96 -2.42 17.16
CA ARG A 87 11.68 -2.62 16.47
C ARG A 87 11.47 -4.08 16.08
N LEU A 88 12.51 -4.76 15.62
CA LEU A 88 12.48 -6.20 15.34
C LEU A 88 12.13 -6.99 16.61
N GLU A 89 12.80 -6.69 17.73
CA GLU A 89 12.50 -7.29 19.03
C GLU A 89 11.03 -7.06 19.43
N SER A 90 10.53 -5.82 19.30
CA SER A 90 9.13 -5.50 19.58
C SER A 90 8.14 -6.30 18.72
N ILE A 91 8.44 -6.49 17.43
CA ILE A 91 7.61 -7.29 16.53
C ILE A 91 7.67 -8.77 16.91
N GLU A 92 8.86 -9.30 17.22
CA GLU A 92 9.03 -10.70 17.64
C GLU A 92 8.27 -11.02 18.92
N GLU A 93 8.28 -10.12 19.91
CA GLU A 93 7.50 -10.26 21.14
C GLU A 93 6.01 -10.48 20.86
N VAL A 94 5.45 -9.70 19.93
CA VAL A 94 4.04 -9.80 19.54
C VAL A 94 3.76 -11.05 18.70
N LEU A 95 4.69 -11.42 17.80
CA LEU A 95 4.55 -12.60 16.95
C LEU A 95 4.68 -13.91 17.73
N ARG A 96 5.45 -13.93 18.82
CA ARG A 96 5.86 -15.16 19.52
C ARG A 96 4.71 -16.10 19.90
N PRO A 97 3.59 -15.65 20.53
CA PRO A 97 2.49 -16.55 20.87
C PRO A 97 1.88 -17.21 19.63
N MET A 98 1.75 -16.45 18.54
CA MET A 98 1.18 -16.91 17.28
C MET A 98 2.12 -17.85 16.54
N PHE A 99 3.40 -17.49 16.44
CA PHE A 99 4.43 -18.32 15.85
C PHE A 99 4.50 -19.69 16.54
N ARG A 100 4.36 -19.74 17.88
CA ARG A 100 4.30 -21.00 18.64
C ARG A 100 3.07 -21.84 18.33
N ALA A 101 1.92 -21.24 18.05
CA ALA A 101 0.68 -21.95 17.75
C ALA A 101 0.59 -22.47 16.31
N LEU A 102 1.22 -21.79 15.35
CA LEU A 102 1.17 -22.18 13.93
C LEU A 102 1.91 -23.49 13.67
N HIS A 103 1.51 -24.20 12.63
CA HIS A 103 2.21 -25.39 12.15
C HIS A 103 3.56 -25.00 11.53
N LYS A 104 4.62 -25.74 11.86
CA LYS A 104 5.96 -25.53 11.29
C LYS A 104 6.27 -26.67 10.35
N ASN A 105 7.03 -26.38 9.31
CA ASN A 105 7.63 -27.41 8.46
C ASN A 105 8.75 -28.16 9.21
N GLU A 106 9.38 -29.10 8.51
CA GLU A 106 10.49 -29.92 9.02
C GLU A 106 11.71 -29.11 9.51
N TYR A 107 11.83 -27.84 9.11
CA TYR A 107 12.90 -26.92 9.52
C TYR A 107 12.54 -26.07 10.75
N GLY A 108 11.33 -26.22 11.31
CA GLY A 108 10.85 -25.40 12.42
C GLY A 108 10.37 -24.01 12.00
N ASN A 109 10.10 -23.80 10.71
CA ASN A 109 9.73 -22.51 10.10
C ASN A 109 8.30 -22.54 9.55
N LEU A 110 7.77 -21.35 9.23
CA LEU A 110 6.46 -21.19 8.61
C LEU A 110 6.56 -21.24 7.08
N ASP A 111 5.61 -21.93 6.44
CA ASP A 111 5.41 -21.89 5.00
C ASP A 111 4.70 -20.59 4.55
N HIS A 112 4.49 -20.43 3.23
CA HIS A 112 3.79 -19.28 2.64
C HIS A 112 2.48 -18.94 3.35
N SER A 113 1.65 -19.94 3.62
CA SER A 113 0.33 -19.77 4.22
C SER A 113 0.44 -19.34 5.68
N GLY A 114 1.38 -19.94 6.43
CA GLY A 114 1.65 -19.61 7.82
C GLY A 114 2.22 -18.20 7.99
N VAL A 115 3.15 -17.79 7.12
CA VAL A 115 3.71 -16.42 7.11
C VAL A 115 2.64 -15.40 6.78
N ARG A 116 1.85 -15.62 5.72
CA ARG A 116 0.76 -14.72 5.34
C ARG A 116 -0.24 -14.53 6.47
N TYR A 117 -0.67 -15.63 7.08
CA TYR A 117 -1.55 -15.59 8.25
C TYR A 117 -0.92 -14.81 9.41
N ALA A 118 0.34 -15.08 9.72
CA ALA A 118 1.04 -14.43 10.82
C ALA A 118 1.12 -12.91 10.64
N LEU A 119 1.51 -12.46 9.45
CA LEU A 119 1.58 -11.04 9.11
C LEU A 119 0.20 -10.40 9.15
N HIS A 120 -0.80 -11.00 8.51
CA HIS A 120 -2.16 -10.49 8.56
C HIS A 120 -2.64 -10.27 10.00
N ARG A 121 -2.50 -11.29 10.85
CA ARG A 121 -2.91 -11.20 12.26
C ARG A 121 -2.10 -10.18 13.06
N LEU A 122 -0.82 -10.01 12.75
CA LEU A 122 0.03 -8.99 13.38
C LEU A 122 -0.50 -7.58 13.08
N PHE A 123 -0.75 -7.27 11.82
CA PHE A 123 -1.23 -5.95 11.40
C PHE A 123 -2.65 -5.65 11.91
N VAL A 124 -3.53 -6.65 11.94
CA VAL A 124 -4.85 -6.52 12.55
C VAL A 124 -4.74 -6.30 14.06
N ALA A 125 -3.89 -7.05 14.77
CA ALA A 125 -3.77 -6.93 16.22
C ALA A 125 -3.13 -5.61 16.66
N ARG A 126 -2.09 -5.16 15.95
CA ARG A 126 -1.31 -3.98 16.33
C ARG A 126 -1.96 -2.69 15.85
N HIS A 127 -2.30 -2.64 14.57
CA HIS A 127 -2.73 -1.42 13.90
C HIS A 127 -4.23 -1.39 13.59
N ALA A 128 -4.94 -2.52 13.81
CA ALA A 128 -6.29 -2.72 13.29
C ALA A 128 -6.31 -2.31 11.81
N MET A 129 -5.49 -2.97 11.00
CA MET A 129 -5.40 -2.67 9.58
C MET A 129 -5.28 -3.94 8.75
N PHE A 130 -5.83 -3.86 7.53
CA PHE A 130 -5.80 -4.93 6.56
C PHE A 130 -4.83 -4.52 5.46
N ILE A 131 -3.83 -5.36 5.23
CA ILE A 131 -2.89 -5.14 4.13
C ILE A 131 -3.37 -5.96 2.95
N LYS A 132 -3.76 -5.26 1.88
CA LYS A 132 -4.11 -5.88 0.60
C LYS A 132 -2.97 -6.79 0.15
N GLY A 133 -3.31 -8.04 -0.20
CA GLY A 133 -2.34 -9.09 -0.54
C GLY A 133 -2.00 -10.04 0.60
N LEU A 134 -2.23 -9.62 1.86
CA LEU A 134 -2.10 -10.50 3.04
C LEU A 134 -3.45 -11.06 3.52
N GLU A 135 -4.57 -10.51 3.07
CA GLU A 135 -5.93 -10.96 3.41
C GLU A 135 -6.23 -12.37 2.87
N PRO A 136 -7.04 -13.19 3.56
CA PRO A 136 -7.50 -14.46 2.99
C PRO A 136 -8.47 -14.17 1.82
N GLY A 137 -8.04 -14.47 0.59
CA GLY A 137 -8.92 -14.35 -0.58
C GLY A 137 -9.94 -15.49 -0.68
N GLY A 138 -10.76 -15.50 -1.73
CA GLY A 138 -11.71 -16.60 -2.00
C GLY A 138 -11.07 -18.00 -2.15
N SER A 139 -9.74 -18.08 -2.32
CA SER A 139 -8.94 -19.31 -2.33
C SER A 139 -8.28 -19.64 -0.98
N GLY A 140 -8.62 -18.92 0.10
CA GLY A 140 -8.02 -19.08 1.43
C GLY A 140 -6.61 -18.49 1.53
N TRP A 141 -5.77 -19.07 2.40
CA TRP A 141 -4.40 -18.60 2.66
C TRP A 141 -3.37 -19.07 1.63
N SER A 142 -3.75 -19.96 0.72
CA SER A 142 -2.88 -20.58 -0.29
C SER A 142 -2.90 -19.89 -1.65
N GLY A 143 -3.58 -18.74 -1.78
CA GLY A 143 -3.89 -18.14 -3.08
C GLY A 143 -2.78 -17.29 -3.71
N THR A 144 -1.90 -16.69 -2.91
CA THR A 144 -0.84 -15.77 -3.34
C THR A 144 0.31 -15.78 -2.32
N SER A 145 1.53 -15.46 -2.77
CA SER A 145 2.69 -15.39 -1.87
C SER A 145 2.60 -14.17 -0.94
N PRO A 146 3.00 -14.28 0.35
CA PRO A 146 3.06 -13.14 1.26
C PRO A 146 4.04 -12.04 0.82
N THR A 147 4.94 -12.28 -0.15
CA THR A 147 5.87 -11.23 -0.62
C THR A 147 5.35 -10.44 -1.82
N GLU A 148 4.27 -10.88 -2.50
CA GLU A 148 3.65 -10.13 -3.61
C GLU A 148 3.19 -8.73 -3.20
N VAL A 149 2.93 -8.53 -1.91
CA VAL A 149 2.64 -7.20 -1.33
C VAL A 149 3.79 -6.19 -1.52
N LEU A 150 5.01 -6.69 -1.75
CA LEU A 150 6.20 -5.90 -2.01
C LEU A 150 6.36 -5.52 -3.50
N ASP A 151 5.54 -6.08 -4.40
CA ASP A 151 5.59 -5.83 -5.84
C ASP A 151 5.55 -4.33 -6.13
N ASP A 152 6.45 -3.89 -7.01
CA ASP A 152 6.63 -2.48 -7.41
C ASP A 152 6.94 -1.49 -6.27
N ARG A 153 7.08 -1.96 -5.02
CA ARG A 153 7.38 -1.15 -3.83
C ARG A 153 8.82 -1.29 -3.36
N VAL A 154 9.46 -2.43 -3.62
CA VAL A 154 10.89 -2.68 -3.34
C VAL A 154 11.60 -3.13 -4.60
N PRO A 155 12.93 -2.98 -4.69
CA PRO A 155 13.70 -3.59 -5.76
C PRO A 155 13.46 -5.11 -5.83
N ALA A 156 13.30 -5.64 -7.04
CA ALA A 156 12.96 -7.06 -7.27
C ALA A 156 13.90 -8.05 -6.58
N TYR A 157 15.17 -7.70 -6.36
CA TYR A 157 16.10 -8.57 -5.64
C TYR A 157 15.70 -8.77 -4.17
N VAL A 158 15.17 -7.74 -3.49
CA VAL A 158 14.73 -7.81 -2.09
C VAL A 158 13.58 -8.80 -1.94
N GLN A 159 12.59 -8.70 -2.82
CA GLN A 159 11.48 -9.63 -2.86
C GLN A 159 11.97 -11.07 -3.07
N ASN A 160 12.89 -11.26 -4.04
CA ASN A 160 13.46 -12.57 -4.34
C ASN A 160 14.21 -13.20 -3.16
N LEU A 161 14.81 -12.41 -2.26
CA LEU A 161 15.46 -12.95 -1.05
C LEU A 161 14.45 -13.66 -0.14
N PHE A 162 13.28 -13.03 0.08
CA PHE A 162 12.22 -13.64 0.87
C PHE A 162 11.61 -14.85 0.17
N GLU A 163 11.37 -14.77 -1.14
CA GLU A 163 10.81 -15.87 -1.93
C GLU A 163 11.70 -17.11 -1.94
N GLN A 164 13.00 -16.94 -2.23
CA GLN A 164 13.94 -18.08 -2.23
C GLN A 164 14.00 -18.78 -0.87
N ARG A 165 13.87 -18.01 0.21
CA ARG A 165 13.85 -18.55 1.56
C ARG A 165 12.54 -19.28 1.87
N LEU A 166 11.41 -18.68 1.49
CA LEU A 166 10.07 -19.24 1.63
C LEU A 166 9.91 -20.56 0.88
N ASP A 167 10.34 -20.62 -0.38
CA ASP A 167 10.32 -21.84 -1.22
C ASP A 167 11.23 -22.95 -0.69
N GLY A 168 12.36 -22.58 -0.08
CA GLY A 168 13.34 -23.54 0.42
C GLY A 168 13.00 -24.12 1.79
N ARG A 169 13.10 -23.28 2.83
CA ARG A 169 13.00 -23.71 4.24
C ARG A 169 11.87 -23.04 5.00
N GLY A 170 11.08 -22.17 4.37
CA GLY A 170 10.14 -21.29 5.06
C GLY A 170 10.85 -20.18 5.87
N LEU A 171 10.07 -19.32 6.52
CA LEU A 171 10.58 -18.24 7.37
C LEU A 171 10.47 -18.58 8.85
N GLY A 172 11.58 -18.41 9.57
CA GLY A 172 11.63 -18.40 11.02
C GLY A 172 11.11 -17.07 11.59
N MET A 173 10.93 -17.02 12.91
CA MET A 173 10.34 -15.86 13.60
C MET A 173 11.03 -14.54 13.29
N HIS A 174 12.37 -14.53 13.27
CA HIS A 174 13.17 -13.34 12.96
C HIS A 174 12.96 -12.88 11.51
N GLU A 175 12.96 -13.81 10.55
CA GLU A 175 12.74 -13.49 9.13
C GLU A 175 11.32 -12.95 8.89
N VAL A 176 10.32 -13.48 9.61
CA VAL A 176 8.95 -12.93 9.60
C VAL A 176 8.90 -11.53 10.21
N ALA A 177 9.67 -11.26 11.28
CA ALA A 177 9.75 -9.94 11.89
C ALA A 177 10.41 -8.91 10.96
N ILE A 178 11.46 -9.31 10.23
CA ILE A 178 12.09 -8.47 9.19
C ILE A 178 11.08 -8.14 8.09
N LEU A 179 10.32 -9.14 7.60
CA LEU A 179 9.29 -8.91 6.59
C LEU A 179 8.20 -7.95 7.11
N ALA A 180 7.73 -8.14 8.34
CA ALA A 180 6.77 -7.24 8.97
C ALA A 180 7.31 -5.81 9.10
N ALA A 181 8.56 -5.63 9.56
CA ALA A 181 9.19 -4.32 9.69
C ALA A 181 9.35 -3.62 8.33
N THR A 182 9.63 -4.39 7.26
CA THR A 182 9.66 -3.91 5.88
C THR A 182 8.30 -3.35 5.47
N LEU A 183 7.22 -4.10 5.72
CA LEU A 183 5.86 -3.68 5.42
C LEU A 183 5.47 -2.42 6.22
N GLU A 184 5.78 -2.37 7.51
CA GLU A 184 5.51 -1.19 8.33
C GLU A 184 6.26 0.06 7.81
N HIS A 185 7.49 -0.11 7.31
CA HIS A 185 8.24 0.98 6.67
C HIS A 185 7.59 1.43 5.36
N LEU A 186 7.16 0.50 4.50
CA LEU A 186 6.46 0.85 3.24
C LEU A 186 5.13 1.56 3.49
N VAL A 187 4.36 1.14 4.50
CA VAL A 187 3.13 1.82 4.92
C VAL A 187 3.42 3.26 5.34
N HIS A 188 4.51 3.47 6.09
CA HIS A 188 4.93 4.79 6.50
C HIS A 188 5.35 5.68 5.32
N ASP A 189 6.12 5.15 4.38
CA ASP A 189 6.55 5.87 3.19
C ASP A 189 5.36 6.28 2.32
N GLU A 190 4.38 5.37 2.16
CA GLU A 190 3.12 5.65 1.47
C GLU A 190 2.31 6.77 2.15
N ALA A 191 2.21 6.72 3.49
CA ALA A 191 1.56 7.78 4.26
C ALA A 191 2.26 9.14 4.09
N THR A 192 3.60 9.14 4.13
CA THR A 192 4.40 10.36 3.92
C THR A 192 4.22 10.92 2.51
N ALA A 193 4.24 10.07 1.48
CA ALA A 193 4.00 10.47 0.10
C ALA A 193 2.59 11.08 -0.08
N ARG A 194 1.57 10.45 0.52
CA ARG A 194 0.20 10.98 0.52
C ARG A 194 0.11 12.33 1.23
N LEU A 195 0.81 12.51 2.34
CA LEU A 195 0.85 13.79 3.05
C LEU A 195 1.50 14.89 2.21
N LYS A 196 2.60 14.60 1.51
CA LYS A 196 3.23 15.57 0.59
C LYS A 196 2.27 16.03 -0.49
N VAL A 197 1.52 15.12 -1.09
CA VAL A 197 0.47 15.45 -2.07
C VAL A 197 -0.62 16.31 -1.43
N ALA A 198 -1.08 15.99 -0.21
CA ALA A 198 -2.06 16.80 0.51
C ALA A 198 -1.58 18.25 0.77
N TYR A 199 -0.29 18.44 1.07
CA TYR A 199 0.33 19.77 1.18
C TYR A 199 0.30 20.52 -0.16
N GLU A 200 0.67 19.85 -1.25
CA GLU A 200 0.69 20.43 -2.60
C GLU A 200 -0.71 20.88 -3.05
N ILE A 201 -1.75 20.07 -2.83
CA ILE A 201 -3.13 20.41 -3.18
C ILE A 201 -3.67 21.60 -2.40
N ASN A 202 -3.20 21.76 -1.16
CA ASN A 202 -3.57 22.87 -0.30
C ASN A 202 -2.63 24.07 -0.47
N ASP A 203 -1.75 24.10 -1.47
CA ASP A 203 -0.79 25.18 -1.69
C ASP A 203 0.03 25.54 -0.42
N VAL A 204 0.38 24.53 0.38
CA VAL A 204 1.16 24.72 1.62
C VAL A 204 2.60 24.24 1.41
N PRO A 205 3.62 25.09 1.67
CA PRO A 205 5.02 24.68 1.55
C PRO A 205 5.40 23.69 2.65
N GLN A 206 6.05 22.58 2.28
CA GLN A 206 6.48 21.53 3.21
C GLN A 206 7.59 21.97 4.18
N ASN A 207 8.38 22.98 3.82
CA ASN A 207 9.46 23.53 4.66
C ASN A 207 8.99 24.68 5.58
N GLY A 208 7.70 25.00 5.57
CA GLY A 208 7.12 26.05 6.39
C GLY A 208 6.44 25.53 7.66
N VAL A 209 5.77 26.45 8.33
CA VAL A 209 4.83 26.18 9.41
C VAL A 209 3.45 26.71 9.02
N MET A 210 2.39 26.12 9.55
CA MET A 210 1.01 26.55 9.29
C MET A 210 0.19 26.57 10.56
N SER A 211 -0.93 27.30 10.58
CA SER A 211 -1.85 27.29 11.72
C SER A 211 -2.54 25.94 11.90
N ASP A 212 -3.04 25.68 13.12
CA ASP A 212 -3.85 24.50 13.43
C ASP A 212 -4.99 24.31 12.40
N GLN A 213 -5.72 25.38 12.08
CA GLN A 213 -6.83 25.35 11.13
C GLN A 213 -6.39 25.03 9.69
N ARG A 214 -5.17 25.41 9.29
CA ARG A 214 -4.66 25.04 7.96
C ARG A 214 -4.20 23.58 7.96
N ALA A 215 -3.60 23.11 9.05
CA ALA A 215 -3.23 21.70 9.22
C ALA A 215 -4.47 20.80 9.18
N GLU A 216 -5.58 21.24 9.79
CA GLU A 216 -6.88 20.59 9.70
C GLU A 216 -7.33 20.35 8.24
N GLN A 217 -7.20 21.36 7.36
CA GLN A 217 -7.56 21.23 5.94
C GLN A 217 -6.63 20.27 5.19
N VAL A 218 -5.34 20.31 5.48
CA VAL A 218 -4.36 19.36 4.93
C VAL A 218 -4.67 17.93 5.36
N ILE A 219 -5.00 17.72 6.63
CA ILE A 219 -5.41 16.41 7.18
C ILE A 219 -6.71 15.93 6.52
N ASP A 220 -7.67 16.81 6.26
CA ASP A 220 -8.88 16.44 5.52
C ASP A 220 -8.57 15.97 4.10
N THR A 221 -7.72 16.70 3.38
CA THR A 221 -7.28 16.26 2.05
C THR A 221 -6.53 14.93 2.12
N TYR A 222 -5.65 14.76 3.10
CA TYR A 222 -4.98 13.48 3.35
C TYR A 222 -6.00 12.34 3.55
N MET A 223 -7.02 12.55 4.38
CA MET A 223 -8.05 11.55 4.63
C MET A 223 -8.90 11.27 3.41
N VAL A 224 -9.25 12.26 2.58
CA VAL A 224 -9.93 12.03 1.30
C VAL A 224 -9.08 11.13 0.40
N LEU A 225 -7.78 11.40 0.29
CA LEU A 225 -6.87 10.57 -0.51
C LEU A 225 -6.77 9.14 0.02
N PHE A 226 -6.74 8.99 1.34
CA PHE A 226 -6.69 7.70 2.01
C PHE A 226 -7.98 6.89 1.81
N LEU A 227 -9.14 7.45 2.16
CA LEU A 227 -10.43 6.75 2.14
C LEU A 227 -10.87 6.37 0.73
N LEU A 228 -10.56 7.20 -0.27
CA LEU A 228 -10.93 6.93 -1.65
C LEU A 228 -9.88 6.10 -2.40
N GLY A 229 -8.80 5.66 -1.74
CA GLY A 229 -7.74 4.84 -2.34
C GLY A 229 -7.08 5.52 -3.55
N VAL A 230 -6.96 6.85 -3.51
CA VAL A 230 -6.55 7.65 -4.66
C VAL A 230 -5.05 7.49 -4.92
N ASN A 231 -4.67 7.12 -6.15
CA ASN A 231 -3.27 6.94 -6.53
C ASN A 231 -2.53 8.29 -6.62
N THR A 232 -1.76 8.61 -5.59
CA THR A 232 -1.03 9.87 -5.39
C THR A 232 -0.04 10.22 -6.50
N THR A 233 0.40 9.25 -7.32
CA THR A 233 1.37 9.49 -8.42
C THR A 233 0.74 10.10 -9.68
N SER A 234 -0.58 10.06 -9.83
CA SER A 234 -1.27 10.38 -11.10
C SER A 234 -2.40 11.40 -10.98
N VAL A 235 -2.60 11.95 -9.79
CA VAL A 235 -3.81 12.71 -9.49
C VAL A 235 -3.67 14.18 -9.84
N ARG A 236 -4.71 14.69 -10.50
CA ARG A 236 -4.85 16.11 -10.82
C ARG A 236 -5.61 16.83 -9.70
N ASN A 237 -5.20 18.05 -9.38
CA ASN A 237 -5.82 18.86 -8.33
C ASN A 237 -7.34 19.04 -8.53
N GLU A 238 -7.82 19.14 -9.78
CA GLU A 238 -9.24 19.31 -10.05
C GLU A 238 -10.08 18.09 -9.63
N THR A 239 -9.51 16.89 -9.72
CA THR A 239 -10.16 15.65 -9.30
C THR A 239 -10.39 15.65 -7.79
N ILE A 240 -9.41 16.11 -7.02
CA ILE A 240 -9.48 16.12 -5.55
C ILE A 240 -10.44 17.21 -5.05
N GLN A 241 -10.45 18.37 -5.70
CA GLN A 241 -11.43 19.42 -5.41
C GLN A 241 -12.87 18.94 -5.67
N SER A 242 -13.08 18.14 -6.72
CA SER A 242 -14.38 17.48 -6.96
C SER A 242 -14.73 16.47 -5.87
N HIS A 243 -13.77 15.67 -5.41
CA HIS A 243 -13.97 14.73 -4.31
C HIS A 243 -14.30 15.45 -3.00
N HIS A 244 -13.61 16.54 -2.65
CA HIS A 244 -13.94 17.34 -1.46
C HIS A 244 -15.38 17.87 -1.50
N LYS A 245 -15.85 18.36 -2.65
CA LYS A 245 -17.23 18.88 -2.78
C LYS A 245 -18.30 17.79 -2.64
N ASN A 246 -17.97 16.55 -2.99
CA ASN A 246 -18.91 15.43 -3.02
C ASN A 246 -18.63 14.39 -1.93
N ILE A 247 -17.70 14.64 -1.02
CA ILE A 247 -17.21 13.60 -0.10
C ILE A 247 -18.33 13.05 0.78
N GLN A 248 -19.27 13.88 1.23
CA GLN A 248 -20.42 13.42 2.02
C GLN A 248 -21.39 12.54 1.24
N ASN A 249 -21.43 12.67 -0.10
CA ASN A 249 -22.23 11.78 -0.95
C ASN A 249 -21.52 10.44 -1.16
N ILE A 250 -20.18 10.43 -1.15
CA ILE A 250 -19.35 9.23 -1.37
C ILE A 250 -19.14 8.47 -0.05
N TYR A 251 -18.99 9.20 1.05
CA TYR A 251 -18.69 8.70 2.38
C TYR A 251 -19.52 9.49 3.41
N PRO A 252 -20.77 9.07 3.68
CA PRO A 252 -21.70 9.80 4.54
C PRO A 252 -21.22 10.06 5.98
N SER A 253 -20.36 9.20 6.53
CA SER A 253 -19.73 9.37 7.86
C SER A 253 -18.54 10.34 7.86
N TRP A 254 -18.32 11.09 6.78
CA TRP A 254 -17.27 12.10 6.69
C TRP A 254 -17.24 13.10 7.87
N PRO A 255 -18.38 13.64 8.35
CA PRO A 255 -18.37 14.54 9.52
C PRO A 255 -17.80 13.86 10.79
N ASP A 256 -18.07 12.57 10.98
CA ASP A 256 -17.55 11.81 12.11
C ASP A 256 -16.05 11.55 11.96
N SER A 257 -15.57 11.26 10.75
CA SER A 257 -14.14 11.18 10.43
C SER A 257 -13.40 12.50 10.69
N GLN A 258 -13.99 13.64 10.31
CA GLN A 258 -13.42 14.94 10.63
C GLN A 258 -13.35 15.14 12.15
N LYS A 259 -14.43 14.85 12.88
CA LYS A 259 -14.45 14.96 14.35
C LYS A 259 -13.38 14.09 15.01
N PHE A 260 -13.20 12.86 14.53
CA PHE A 260 -12.15 11.96 14.98
C PHE A 260 -10.75 12.55 14.75
N THR A 261 -10.42 12.95 13.51
CA THR A 261 -9.09 13.49 13.19
C THR A 261 -8.79 14.78 13.97
N ARG A 262 -9.77 15.67 14.17
CA ARG A 262 -9.60 16.87 15.00
C ARG A 262 -9.34 16.55 16.47
N THR A 263 -9.96 15.49 16.98
CA THR A 263 -9.73 15.03 18.36
C THR A 263 -8.30 14.54 18.52
N VAL A 264 -7.84 13.68 17.60
CA VAL A 264 -6.46 13.16 17.61
C VAL A 264 -5.44 14.30 17.47
N GLN A 265 -5.65 15.23 16.52
CA GLN A 265 -4.77 16.39 16.34
C GLN A 265 -4.62 17.20 17.64
N LYS A 266 -5.73 17.51 18.31
CA LYS A 266 -5.70 18.27 19.58
C LYS A 266 -4.95 17.53 20.69
N GLU A 267 -5.15 16.22 20.79
CA GLU A 267 -4.45 15.39 21.78
C GLU A 267 -2.96 15.32 21.51
N VAL A 268 -2.54 15.14 20.26
CA VAL A 268 -1.12 15.10 19.86
C VAL A 268 -0.46 16.46 20.10
N ILE A 269 -1.10 17.57 19.71
CA ILE A 269 -0.59 18.92 19.98
C ILE A 269 -0.40 19.13 21.49
N LYS A 270 -1.40 18.75 22.29
CA LYS A 270 -1.34 18.88 23.75
C LYS A 270 -0.22 18.03 24.35
N ALA A 271 -0.05 16.80 23.89
CA ALA A 271 0.99 15.88 24.37
C ALA A 271 2.41 16.39 24.02
N ASN A 272 2.56 17.11 22.92
CA ASN A 272 3.85 17.60 22.41
C ASN A 272 4.04 19.11 22.59
N ALA A 273 3.27 19.78 23.46
CA ALA A 273 3.27 21.24 23.60
C ALA A 273 4.63 21.87 23.97
N ALA A 274 5.57 21.08 24.50
CA ALA A 274 6.93 21.51 24.81
C ALA A 274 7.85 21.57 23.56
N ASP A 275 7.49 20.88 22.48
CA ASP A 275 8.22 20.88 21.22
C ASP A 275 7.84 22.13 20.40
N LYS A 276 8.86 22.85 19.91
CA LYS A 276 8.70 24.02 19.05
C LYS A 276 7.97 23.69 17.74
N ALA A 277 8.01 22.43 17.29
CA ALA A 277 7.28 21.95 16.12
C ALA A 277 5.75 21.91 16.34
N PHE A 278 5.29 21.94 17.60
CA PHE A 278 3.88 21.93 18.03
C PHE A 278 3.50 23.18 18.83
N GLY A 279 4.41 24.14 18.99
CA GLY A 279 4.23 25.32 19.83
C GLY A 279 3.41 26.43 19.17
N HIS A 280 2.72 27.24 19.97
CA HIS A 280 2.13 28.54 19.57
C HIS A 280 1.05 28.48 18.46
N GLY A 281 0.34 27.36 18.33
CA GLY A 281 -0.74 27.20 17.34
C GLY A 281 -0.23 27.10 15.90
N ILE A 282 1.02 26.66 15.74
CA ILE A 282 1.63 26.36 14.45
C ILE A 282 2.15 24.92 14.39
N LEU A 283 2.03 24.28 13.23
CA LEU A 283 2.52 22.95 12.94
C LEU A 283 3.48 22.98 11.75
N SER A 284 4.62 22.30 11.93
CA SER A 284 5.53 21.96 10.83
C SER A 284 5.05 20.71 10.07
N PHE A 285 5.71 20.39 8.95
CA PHE A 285 5.51 19.13 8.25
C PHE A 285 5.72 17.91 9.16
N ASN A 286 6.81 17.91 9.94
CA ASN A 286 7.11 16.80 10.85
C ASN A 286 6.02 16.64 11.93
N ALA A 287 5.55 17.76 12.51
CA ALA A 287 4.47 17.72 13.48
C ALA A 287 3.17 17.19 12.88
N THR A 288 2.84 17.62 11.65
CA THR A 288 1.66 17.12 10.93
C THR A 288 1.80 15.64 10.58
N SER A 289 3.01 15.21 10.23
CA SER A 289 3.31 13.80 9.98
C SER A 289 3.09 12.95 11.22
N THR A 290 3.52 13.40 12.41
CA THR A 290 3.23 12.73 13.68
C THR A 290 1.72 12.67 13.97
N VAL A 291 0.98 13.76 13.70
CA VAL A 291 -0.49 13.76 13.84
C VAL A 291 -1.12 12.72 12.91
N VAL A 292 -0.69 12.66 11.66
CA VAL A 292 -1.19 11.68 10.68
C VAL A 292 -0.82 10.26 11.06
N GLU A 293 0.40 10.00 11.52
CA GLU A 293 0.80 8.68 12.04
C GLU A 293 -0.12 8.23 13.18
N GLU A 294 -0.41 9.12 14.14
CA GLU A 294 -1.31 8.81 15.25
C GLU A 294 -2.77 8.62 14.80
N ILE A 295 -3.23 9.40 13.82
CA ILE A 295 -4.54 9.19 13.19
C ILE A 295 -4.60 7.79 12.60
N MET A 296 -3.62 7.39 11.78
CA MET A 296 -3.60 6.08 11.13
C MET A 296 -3.55 4.93 12.14
N GLU A 297 -2.76 5.07 13.20
CA GLU A 297 -2.64 4.09 14.27
C GLU A 297 -3.98 3.88 15.03
N ARG A 298 -4.79 4.94 15.17
CA ARG A 298 -6.08 4.86 15.86
C ARG A 298 -7.26 4.60 14.92
N TYR A 299 -7.10 4.90 13.63
CA TYR A 299 -8.19 4.88 12.65
C TYR A 299 -8.84 3.51 12.56
N GLY A 300 -8.04 2.44 12.51
CA GLY A 300 -8.52 1.06 12.47
C GLY A 300 -9.48 0.70 13.60
N ARG A 301 -9.08 1.02 14.85
CA ARG A 301 -9.91 0.78 16.05
C ARG A 301 -11.14 1.67 16.09
N TRP A 302 -11.03 2.90 15.57
CA TRP A 302 -12.16 3.81 15.48
C TRP A 302 -13.19 3.35 14.45
N GLN A 303 -12.74 2.89 13.27
CA GLN A 303 -13.60 2.30 12.24
C GLN A 303 -14.18 0.95 12.67
N ASP A 304 -13.50 0.15 13.50
CA ASP A 304 -14.03 -1.11 14.04
C ASP A 304 -15.39 -0.90 14.76
N VAL A 305 -15.64 0.29 15.32
CA VAL A 305 -16.96 0.65 15.89
C VAL A 305 -18.03 0.83 14.79
N GLU A 306 -17.67 1.40 13.65
CA GLU A 306 -18.55 1.47 12.47
C GLU A 306 -18.75 0.07 11.84
N CYS A 307 -17.72 -0.77 11.83
CA CYS A 307 -17.80 -2.16 11.35
C CYS A 307 -18.61 -3.06 12.28
N LYS A 308 -18.59 -2.82 13.60
CA LYS A 308 -19.55 -3.42 14.53
C LYS A 308 -20.98 -2.99 14.21
N SER A 309 -21.19 -1.73 13.86
CA SER A 309 -22.51 -1.24 13.45
C SER A 309 -22.98 -1.88 12.13
N LEU A 310 -22.07 -2.08 11.16
CA LEU A 310 -22.32 -2.83 9.93
C LEU A 310 -22.66 -4.30 10.23
N LYS A 311 -21.90 -4.94 11.12
CA LYS A 311 -22.15 -6.30 11.59
C LYS A 311 -23.52 -6.42 12.25
N ASP A 312 -23.89 -5.47 13.10
CA ASP A 312 -25.19 -5.42 13.76
C ASP A 312 -26.33 -5.24 12.76
N ALA A 313 -26.12 -4.45 11.69
CA ALA A 313 -27.08 -4.31 10.61
C ALA A 313 -27.24 -5.62 9.81
N LEU A 314 -26.14 -6.28 9.44
CA LEU A 314 -26.15 -7.55 8.70
C LEU A 314 -26.75 -8.69 9.52
N THR A 315 -26.43 -8.78 10.82
CA THR A 315 -26.99 -9.81 11.72
C THR A 315 -28.48 -9.62 11.97
N LYS A 316 -29.04 -8.41 11.81
CA LYS A 316 -30.51 -8.22 11.82
C LYS A 316 -31.18 -8.75 10.55
N LEU A 317 -30.45 -8.88 9.45
CA LEU A 317 -30.95 -9.37 8.17
C LEU A 317 -30.67 -10.87 7.95
N GLU A 318 -29.92 -11.49 8.86
CA GLU A 318 -29.47 -12.88 8.73
C GLU A 318 -30.63 -13.87 8.82
N ASP A 319 -30.47 -15.01 8.15
CA ASP A 319 -31.21 -16.21 8.56
C ASP A 319 -30.68 -16.63 9.93
N LYS A 320 -31.54 -16.55 10.95
CA LYS A 320 -31.18 -16.61 12.38
C LYS A 320 -30.08 -17.62 12.70
N GLY A 321 -28.94 -17.14 13.18
CA GLY A 321 -27.80 -17.95 13.63
C GLY A 321 -26.97 -18.60 12.52
N SER A 322 -27.24 -18.30 11.25
CA SER A 322 -26.49 -18.86 10.11
C SER A 322 -25.22 -18.09 9.76
N GLY A 323 -25.10 -16.84 10.23
CA GLY A 323 -24.05 -15.91 9.80
C GLY A 323 -24.15 -15.54 8.32
N ARG A 324 -25.34 -15.70 7.70
CA ARG A 324 -25.59 -15.44 6.28
C ARG A 324 -26.84 -14.59 6.07
N VAL A 325 -26.77 -13.64 5.14
CA VAL A 325 -27.91 -12.79 4.75
C VAL A 325 -28.44 -13.25 3.39
N PRO A 326 -29.70 -13.69 3.27
CA PRO A 326 -30.29 -14.00 1.97
C PRO A 326 -30.18 -12.80 1.02
N LEU A 327 -29.81 -12.99 -0.26
CA LEU A 327 -29.64 -11.88 -1.21
C LEU A 327 -30.89 -11.00 -1.32
N LYS A 328 -32.09 -11.58 -1.18
CA LYS A 328 -33.35 -10.85 -1.14
C LYS A 328 -33.40 -9.84 0.00
N ASN A 329 -32.93 -10.21 1.19
CA ASN A 329 -32.91 -9.33 2.37
C ASN A 329 -31.77 -8.31 2.27
N PHE A 330 -30.61 -8.75 1.77
CA PHE A 330 -29.45 -7.91 1.52
C PHE A 330 -29.80 -6.72 0.61
N TYR A 331 -30.32 -6.97 -0.60
CA TYR A 331 -30.75 -5.89 -1.50
C TYR A 331 -32.08 -5.23 -1.08
N GLY A 332 -32.96 -5.96 -0.38
CA GLY A 332 -34.25 -5.46 0.09
C GLY A 332 -34.14 -4.38 1.18
N SER A 333 -33.07 -4.39 1.97
CA SER A 333 -32.83 -3.42 3.03
C SER A 333 -32.61 -1.97 2.54
N ALA A 334 -32.36 -1.76 1.24
CA ALA A 334 -32.34 -0.44 0.61
C ALA A 334 -33.67 0.32 0.76
N GLN A 335 -34.80 -0.40 0.93
CA GLN A 335 -36.12 0.21 1.16
C GLN A 335 -36.33 0.72 2.59
N GLY A 336 -35.48 0.32 3.54
CA GLY A 336 -35.55 0.69 4.95
C GLY A 336 -34.54 1.76 5.39
N GLY A 337 -33.82 2.38 4.44
CA GLY A 337 -32.80 3.40 4.73
C GLY A 337 -31.36 2.87 4.84
N ALA A 338 -31.14 1.55 4.73
CA ALA A 338 -29.80 0.96 4.66
C ALA A 338 -29.30 0.96 3.20
N TRP A 339 -28.98 2.15 2.68
CA TRP A 339 -28.53 2.36 1.28
C TRP A 339 -27.15 1.76 0.94
N GLN A 340 -26.50 1.12 1.91
CA GLN A 340 -25.09 0.69 1.88
C GLN A 340 -24.85 -0.73 1.33
N PHE A 341 -25.86 -1.38 0.75
CA PHE A 341 -25.76 -2.78 0.25
C PHE A 341 -26.14 -2.86 -1.23
N THR A 342 -25.22 -2.49 -2.12
CA THR A 342 -25.48 -2.33 -3.57
C THR A 342 -24.53 -3.14 -4.47
N GLU A 343 -23.64 -3.91 -3.86
CA GLU A 343 -22.60 -4.71 -4.48
C GLU A 343 -23.19 -5.75 -5.43
N SER A 344 -22.67 -5.83 -6.65
CA SER A 344 -23.15 -6.81 -7.63
C SER A 344 -22.85 -8.25 -7.18
N VAL A 345 -23.69 -9.20 -7.61
CA VAL A 345 -23.48 -10.64 -7.38
C VAL A 345 -22.11 -11.10 -7.90
N ALA A 346 -21.65 -10.57 -9.03
CA ALA A 346 -20.33 -10.88 -9.57
C ALA A 346 -19.22 -10.43 -8.62
N TYR A 347 -19.32 -9.23 -8.07
CA TYR A 347 -18.36 -8.69 -7.12
C TYR A 347 -18.36 -9.45 -5.79
N LEU A 348 -19.54 -9.78 -5.24
CA LEU A 348 -19.66 -10.59 -4.02
C LEU A 348 -19.04 -11.99 -4.19
N ARG A 349 -19.13 -12.57 -5.39
CA ARG A 349 -18.47 -13.83 -5.74
C ARG A 349 -16.96 -13.71 -5.76
N ASP A 350 -16.42 -12.66 -6.39
CA ASP A 350 -14.98 -12.41 -6.46
C ASP A 350 -14.37 -12.21 -5.06
N LEU A 351 -15.14 -11.62 -4.14
CA LEU A 351 -14.78 -11.47 -2.73
C LEU A 351 -14.84 -12.78 -1.92
N GLY A 352 -15.37 -13.87 -2.48
CA GLY A 352 -15.70 -15.08 -1.72
C GLY A 352 -16.78 -14.84 -0.66
N ALA A 353 -17.53 -13.74 -0.78
CA ALA A 353 -18.57 -13.34 0.17
C ALA A 353 -19.95 -13.91 -0.19
N LEU A 354 -20.05 -14.68 -1.28
CA LEU A 354 -21.31 -15.27 -1.76
C LEU A 354 -21.33 -16.78 -1.53
N ASP A 355 -22.31 -17.27 -0.77
CA ASP A 355 -22.65 -18.69 -0.67
C ASP A 355 -23.57 -19.08 -1.81
N GLU A 356 -23.05 -19.90 -2.73
CA GLU A 356 -23.75 -20.43 -3.90
C GLU A 356 -24.05 -21.93 -3.81
N SER A 357 -23.91 -22.53 -2.63
CA SER A 357 -24.18 -23.96 -2.40
C SER A 357 -25.61 -24.36 -2.79
N SER A 358 -26.53 -23.41 -2.83
CA SER A 358 -27.89 -23.55 -3.35
C SER A 358 -28.20 -22.45 -4.36
N PRO A 359 -28.30 -22.75 -5.68
CA PRO A 359 -28.53 -21.75 -6.73
C PRO A 359 -29.80 -20.91 -6.54
N GLN A 360 -30.83 -21.48 -5.91
CA GLN A 360 -32.11 -20.79 -5.64
C GLN A 360 -32.13 -20.03 -4.31
N ARG A 361 -31.10 -20.17 -3.46
CA ARG A 361 -31.00 -19.56 -2.12
C ARG A 361 -29.59 -19.03 -1.87
N GLN A 362 -29.13 -18.18 -2.78
CA GLN A 362 -27.86 -17.47 -2.61
C GLN A 362 -27.93 -16.54 -1.40
N SER A 363 -26.84 -16.50 -0.64
CA SER A 363 -26.73 -15.67 0.55
C SER A 363 -25.33 -15.07 0.68
N VAL A 364 -25.26 -13.90 1.31
CA VAL A 364 -24.00 -13.22 1.62
C VAL A 364 -23.47 -13.77 2.93
N ILE A 365 -22.22 -14.23 2.92
CA ILE A 365 -21.48 -14.71 4.08
C ILE A 365 -21.00 -13.48 4.86
N ILE A 366 -21.64 -13.21 6.01
CA ILE A 366 -21.42 -11.97 6.78
C ILE A 366 -19.94 -11.73 7.10
N PRO A 367 -19.17 -12.72 7.62
CA PRO A 367 -17.75 -12.52 7.92
C PRO A 367 -16.92 -12.11 6.70
N ASN A 368 -17.17 -12.73 5.54
CA ASN A 368 -16.39 -12.47 4.31
C ASN A 368 -16.76 -11.12 3.69
N TYR A 369 -18.02 -10.70 3.84
CA TYR A 369 -18.47 -9.40 3.37
C TYR A 369 -17.96 -8.24 4.26
N ILE A 370 -17.98 -8.41 5.58
CA ILE A 370 -17.46 -7.39 6.51
C ILE A 370 -15.97 -7.17 6.26
N ASN A 371 -15.20 -8.25 6.18
CA ASN A 371 -13.75 -8.20 5.97
C ASN A 371 -13.38 -7.87 4.49
N SER A 372 -14.33 -7.43 3.66
CA SER A 372 -14.03 -7.06 2.28
C SER A 372 -13.41 -5.66 2.21
N PRO A 373 -12.55 -5.39 1.21
CA PRO A 373 -11.90 -4.08 1.04
C PRO A 373 -12.87 -2.89 0.88
N SER A 374 -14.14 -3.15 0.57
CA SER A 374 -15.18 -2.13 0.35
C SER A 374 -15.91 -1.70 1.62
N ASN A 375 -15.82 -2.46 2.72
CA ASN A 375 -16.66 -2.26 3.90
C ASN A 375 -15.84 -1.82 5.11
N CYS A 376 -14.87 -2.65 5.49
CA CYS A 376 -14.02 -2.41 6.64
C CYS A 376 -12.59 -2.19 6.15
N VAL A 377 -12.35 -1.00 5.59
CA VAL A 377 -11.06 -0.59 4.99
C VAL A 377 -9.88 -0.83 5.93
N ALA A 378 -10.12 -0.84 7.24
CA ALA A 378 -9.16 -1.19 8.27
C ALA A 378 -9.63 -2.30 9.25
N SER A 379 -10.73 -3.05 9.01
CA SER A 379 -11.27 -4.02 10.01
C SER A 379 -11.44 -5.44 9.53
#